data_AF-A0AAV0UI33-F1
#
_entry.id   AF-A0AAV0UI33-F1
#
_cell.length_a   1.000
_cell.length_b   1.000
_cell.length_c   1.000
_cell.angle_alpha   90.00
_cell.angle_beta   90.00
_cell.angle_gamma   90.00
#
_symmetry.space_group_name_H-M   'P 1'
#
loop_
_entity.id
_entity.type
_entity.pdbx_description
1 polymer ?
#
loop_
_entity_poly.entity_id
_entity_poly.type
_entity_poly.pdbx_seq_one_letter_code
_entity_poly.pdbx_strand_id
1 'polypeptide(L)'
;MSSDDDDDATQLHSGYHGWMKTIAQTPQDCTPVRIGDATVATAVDCSSDSRSAWNSAGTWEERDKSEWARERLKHHILTSFSFDGGAEGLCVKATSIVRCDGEAKVVFSRGKKRCGYELSVKFSWASGDVSGHIELLDFDDTSADEFEIVVTADGSSQRDVAAKKAVIDREPELRKLLALWKEELLQQ
;
A
#
# COMPACT_ATOMS: atom_id res chain seq x y z
N MET A 1 -2.13 65.72 -47.44
CA MET A 1 -1.17 64.63 -47.72
C MET A 1 -0.80 64.04 -46.37
N SER A 2 -1.17 62.77 -46.16
CA SER A 2 -0.86 61.94 -44.99
C SER A 2 0.63 61.63 -44.87
N SER A 3 1.04 61.36 -43.63
CA SER A 3 1.91 60.28 -43.12
C SER A 3 1.97 60.51 -41.60
N ASP A 4 1.25 59.77 -40.74
CA ASP A 4 1.43 58.36 -40.34
C ASP A 4 2.87 58.05 -39.91
N ASP A 5 3.07 57.89 -38.59
CA ASP A 5 3.93 56.86 -37.96
C ASP A 5 3.66 56.86 -36.43
N ASP A 6 2.94 55.83 -36.00
CA ASP A 6 2.75 55.33 -34.63
C ASP A 6 4.06 54.70 -34.09
N ASP A 7 4.22 54.63 -32.75
CA ASP A 7 4.94 53.61 -31.93
C ASP A 7 5.43 54.25 -30.62
N ASP A 8 5.39 53.67 -29.43
CA ASP A 8 4.72 52.51 -28.84
C ASP A 8 4.86 52.76 -27.33
N ALA A 9 3.80 53.24 -26.68
CA ALA A 9 3.80 53.42 -25.25
C ALA A 9 3.45 52.07 -24.60
N THR A 10 4.47 51.26 -24.35
CA THR A 10 4.39 49.98 -23.63
C THR A 10 3.48 50.09 -22.40
N GLN A 11 2.23 49.64 -22.49
CA GLN A 11 1.29 49.66 -21.37
C GLN A 11 1.66 48.56 -20.37
N LEU A 12 2.31 48.96 -19.28
CA LEU A 12 2.61 48.09 -18.14
C LEU A 12 1.34 47.81 -17.33
N HIS A 13 1.05 46.55 -17.04
CA HIS A 13 -0.14 46.14 -16.29
C HIS A 13 0.04 46.42 -14.79
N SER A 14 -0.88 47.20 -14.20
CA SER A 14 -0.89 47.50 -12.76
C SER A 14 -1.58 46.37 -11.98
N GLY A 15 -0.80 45.38 -11.54
CA GLY A 15 -1.29 44.30 -10.67
C GLY A 15 -1.21 44.66 -9.17
N TYR A 16 -2.22 44.25 -8.40
CA TYR A 16 -2.41 44.54 -6.96
C TYR A 16 -1.46 43.78 -6.01
N HIS A 17 -0.40 43.12 -6.51
CA HIS A 17 0.59 42.44 -5.67
C HIS A 17 2.01 42.80 -6.08
N GLY A 18 2.77 43.35 -5.13
CA GLY A 18 4.09 43.96 -5.35
C GLY A 18 5.22 43.02 -5.79
N TRP A 19 4.96 41.72 -5.92
CA TRP A 19 5.93 40.74 -6.43
C TRP A 19 5.87 40.57 -7.96
N MET A 20 4.87 41.15 -8.63
CA MET A 20 4.61 41.01 -10.06
C MET A 20 4.78 42.36 -10.78
N LYS A 21 5.88 43.09 -10.52
CA LYS A 21 6.06 44.45 -11.05
C LYS A 21 6.83 44.54 -12.37
N THR A 22 7.40 43.45 -12.87
CA THR A 22 8.13 43.50 -14.15
C THR A 22 8.13 42.13 -14.81
N ILE A 23 7.07 41.79 -15.53
CA ILE A 23 7.11 40.71 -16.51
C ILE A 23 6.65 41.32 -17.83
N ALA A 24 7.49 41.23 -18.86
CA ALA A 24 7.10 41.64 -20.20
C ALA A 24 5.84 40.86 -20.60
N GLN A 25 4.83 41.58 -21.10
CA GLN A 25 3.59 40.97 -21.55
C GLN A 25 3.97 39.96 -22.64
N THR A 26 3.73 38.68 -22.38
CA THR A 26 4.03 37.65 -23.36
C THR A 26 2.95 37.77 -24.44
N PRO A 27 3.29 37.92 -25.73
CA PRO A 27 2.30 38.06 -26.82
C PRO A 27 1.55 36.75 -27.11
N GLN A 28 1.59 35.80 -26.18
CA GLN A 28 0.99 34.48 -26.32
C GLN A 28 -0.49 34.58 -25.95
N ASP A 29 -1.34 34.36 -26.94
CA ASP A 29 -2.78 34.30 -26.75
C ASP A 29 -3.12 33.03 -25.95
N CYS A 30 -3.27 33.19 -24.64
CA CYS A 30 -3.66 32.12 -23.72
C CYS A 30 -5.18 31.89 -23.69
N THR A 31 -5.89 32.14 -24.80
CA THR A 31 -7.32 31.80 -24.89
C THR A 31 -7.48 30.30 -25.19
N PRO A 32 -8.29 29.57 -24.39
CA PRO A 32 -8.49 28.14 -24.59
C PRO A 32 -9.28 27.90 -25.88
N VAL A 33 -8.66 27.20 -26.83
CA VAL A 33 -9.32 26.80 -28.08
C VAL A 33 -10.15 25.54 -27.82
N ARG A 34 -11.40 25.54 -28.32
CA ARG A 34 -12.29 24.38 -28.26
C ARG A 34 -11.72 23.23 -29.08
N ILE A 35 -11.47 22.08 -28.45
CA ILE A 35 -11.05 20.86 -29.14
C ILE A 35 -12.20 20.38 -30.04
N GLY A 36 -11.93 20.18 -31.33
CA GLY A 36 -12.90 19.63 -32.27
C GLY A 36 -13.10 18.12 -32.08
N ASP A 37 -14.32 17.63 -32.29
CA ASP A 37 -14.76 16.25 -32.08
C ASP A 37 -14.06 15.15 -32.92
N ALA A 38 -13.04 15.48 -33.72
CA ALA A 38 -12.48 14.56 -34.73
C ALA A 38 -11.09 13.96 -34.40
N THR A 39 -10.54 14.22 -33.22
CA THR A 39 -9.37 13.49 -32.72
C THR A 39 -9.60 13.11 -31.27
N VAL A 40 -10.55 12.20 -31.06
CA VAL A 40 -10.48 11.27 -29.94
C VAL A 40 -9.18 10.50 -30.15
N ALA A 41 -8.12 10.93 -29.47
CA ALA A 41 -6.89 10.17 -29.41
C ALA A 41 -7.28 8.76 -28.97
N THR A 42 -7.07 7.80 -29.86
CA THR A 42 -7.25 6.39 -29.61
C THR A 42 -6.52 6.09 -28.30
N ALA A 43 -7.28 5.86 -27.23
CA ALA A 43 -6.74 5.40 -25.97
C ALA A 43 -6.01 4.11 -26.30
N VAL A 44 -4.68 4.20 -26.34
CA VAL A 44 -3.83 3.05 -26.54
C VAL A 44 -3.98 2.25 -25.26
N ASP A 45 -4.86 1.25 -25.31
CA ASP A 45 -4.82 0.12 -24.39
C ASP A 45 -3.46 -0.53 -24.58
N CYS A 46 -2.54 -0.24 -23.67
CA CYS A 46 -1.25 -0.89 -23.62
C CYS A 46 -0.86 -1.11 -22.16
N SER A 47 -1.16 -2.34 -21.75
CA SER A 47 -0.49 -3.10 -20.70
C SER A 47 -0.83 -2.72 -19.27
N SER A 48 -1.09 -3.77 -18.51
CA SER A 48 -1.26 -3.90 -17.05
C SER A 48 -0.16 -3.25 -16.21
N ASP A 49 0.02 -1.95 -16.35
CA ASP A 49 0.92 -1.13 -15.54
C ASP A 49 0.21 0.20 -15.26
N SER A 50 -1.04 0.10 -14.80
CA SER A 50 -1.55 0.79 -13.61
C SER A 50 -0.84 2.12 -13.26
N ARG A 51 -0.76 3.09 -14.18
CA ARG A 51 -0.27 4.44 -13.92
C ARG A 51 -1.08 5.40 -14.79
N SER A 52 -1.65 6.42 -14.15
CA SER A 52 -2.40 7.45 -14.87
C SER A 52 -1.47 8.17 -15.85
N ALA A 53 -1.95 8.47 -17.06
CA ALA A 53 -1.17 9.20 -18.08
C ALA A 53 -0.66 10.58 -17.59
N TRP A 54 -1.28 11.14 -16.54
CA TRP A 54 -0.85 12.37 -15.87
C TRP A 54 0.46 12.24 -15.07
N ASN A 55 0.88 11.02 -14.73
CA ASN A 55 2.02 10.75 -13.83
C ASN A 55 3.35 10.46 -14.53
N SER A 56 3.50 10.84 -15.80
CA SER A 56 4.76 10.68 -16.54
C SER A 56 5.95 11.43 -15.93
N ALA A 57 5.71 12.45 -15.10
CA ALA A 57 6.75 13.31 -14.50
C ALA A 57 7.27 12.82 -13.12
N GLY A 58 6.87 11.64 -12.65
CA GLY A 58 7.32 11.11 -11.36
C GLY A 58 6.65 11.74 -10.13
N THR A 59 5.46 12.30 -10.34
CA THR A 59 4.52 12.74 -9.31
C THR A 59 4.14 11.59 -8.38
N TRP A 60 3.85 11.93 -7.12
CA TRP A 60 3.49 10.99 -6.07
C TRP A 60 2.05 10.51 -6.28
N GLU A 61 1.85 9.20 -6.39
CA GLU A 61 0.53 8.55 -6.46
C GLU A 61 0.41 7.55 -5.32
N GLU A 62 -0.60 7.69 -4.47
CA GLU A 62 -0.97 6.69 -3.47
C GLU A 62 -2.24 5.98 -3.89
N ARG A 63 -2.24 4.66 -3.70
CA ARG A 63 -3.43 3.82 -3.85
C ARG A 63 -3.71 3.15 -2.54
N ASP A 64 -4.93 3.35 -2.04
CA ASP A 64 -5.42 2.54 -0.95
C ASP A 64 -5.64 1.10 -1.44
N LYS A 65 -5.07 0.15 -0.69
CA LYS A 65 -5.23 -1.29 -0.89
C LYS A 65 -5.56 -1.96 0.44
N SER A 66 -6.17 -1.22 1.37
CA SER A 66 -6.40 -1.65 2.74
C SER A 66 -7.33 -2.86 2.81
N GLU A 67 -8.40 -2.85 2.01
CA GLU A 67 -9.34 -3.99 1.92
C GLU A 67 -8.65 -5.23 1.37
N TRP A 68 -7.96 -5.10 0.23
CA TRP A 68 -7.23 -6.19 -0.41
C TRP A 68 -6.17 -6.79 0.53
N ALA A 69 -5.41 -5.93 1.21
CA ALA A 69 -4.37 -6.30 2.14
C ALA A 69 -4.91 -7.17 3.29
N ARG A 70 -6.01 -6.71 3.91
CA ARG A 70 -6.70 -7.42 4.99
C ARG A 70 -7.23 -8.78 4.52
N GLU A 71 -7.94 -8.82 3.41
CA GLU A 71 -8.51 -10.07 2.89
C GLU A 71 -7.42 -11.07 2.52
N ARG A 72 -6.37 -10.61 1.83
CA ARG A 72 -5.25 -11.45 1.40
C ARG A 72 -4.49 -12.02 2.60
N LEU A 73 -4.27 -11.21 3.64
CA LEU A 73 -3.60 -11.65 4.85
C LEU A 73 -4.40 -12.71 5.61
N LYS A 74 -5.71 -12.49 5.77
CA LYS A 74 -6.64 -13.48 6.36
C LYS A 74 -6.59 -14.80 5.60
N HIS A 75 -6.60 -14.74 4.26
CA HIS A 75 -6.55 -15.91 3.41
C HIS A 75 -5.25 -16.71 3.58
N HIS A 76 -4.09 -16.03 3.57
CA HIS A 76 -2.80 -16.68 3.78
C HIS A 76 -2.69 -17.32 5.16
N ILE A 77 -3.12 -16.62 6.22
CA ILE A 77 -3.11 -17.17 7.58
C ILE A 77 -3.97 -18.45 7.64
N LEU A 78 -5.21 -18.42 7.14
CA LEU A 78 -6.10 -19.57 7.22
C LEU A 78 -5.68 -20.76 6.33
N THR A 79 -5.05 -20.49 5.19
CA THR A 79 -4.70 -21.51 4.20
C THR A 79 -3.33 -22.11 4.45
N SER A 80 -2.34 -21.27 4.75
CA SER A 80 -0.93 -21.66 4.81
C SER A 80 -0.47 -21.95 6.23
N PHE A 81 -1.13 -21.43 7.27
CA PHE A 81 -0.79 -21.72 8.66
C PHE A 81 -1.47 -23.01 9.15
N SER A 82 -1.02 -24.13 8.59
CA SER A 82 -1.37 -25.47 9.05
C SER A 82 -0.15 -26.36 9.01
N PHE A 83 0.12 -27.09 10.10
CA PHE A 83 1.22 -28.02 10.15
C PHE A 83 0.93 -29.21 11.06
N ASP A 84 1.38 -30.38 10.61
CA ASP A 84 1.35 -31.61 11.37
C ASP A 84 2.68 -31.77 12.12
N GLY A 85 2.64 -31.62 13.44
CA GLY A 85 3.73 -31.93 14.35
C GLY A 85 3.94 -33.44 14.43
N GLY A 86 4.53 -34.01 13.38
CA GLY A 86 4.68 -35.46 13.21
C GLY A 86 5.41 -36.20 14.34
N ALA A 87 6.17 -35.50 15.20
CA ALA A 87 6.88 -36.09 16.33
C ALA A 87 6.02 -36.23 17.61
N GLU A 88 4.97 -35.43 17.78
CA GLU A 88 4.12 -35.42 18.99
C GLU A 88 2.63 -35.64 18.68
N GLY A 89 2.26 -35.82 17.40
CA GLY A 89 0.87 -35.98 16.98
C GLY A 89 0.03 -34.70 17.11
N LEU A 90 0.67 -33.54 17.27
CA LEU A 90 0.01 -32.25 17.42
C LEU A 90 -0.17 -31.61 16.05
N CYS A 91 -1.41 -31.55 15.55
CA CYS A 91 -1.76 -30.85 14.31
C CYS A 91 -2.24 -29.44 14.64
N VAL A 92 -1.38 -28.44 14.45
CA VAL A 92 -1.72 -27.03 14.71
C VAL A 92 -2.28 -26.41 13.44
N LYS A 93 -3.43 -25.75 13.55
CA LYS A 93 -4.05 -24.99 12.46
C LYS A 93 -4.58 -23.66 12.94
N ALA A 94 -4.51 -22.63 12.09
CA ALA A 94 -5.29 -21.42 12.28
C ALA A 94 -6.78 -21.73 12.12
N THR A 95 -7.62 -21.27 13.05
CA THR A 95 -9.07 -21.55 13.07
C THR A 95 -9.90 -20.35 12.66
N SER A 96 -9.61 -19.18 13.24
CA SER A 96 -10.37 -17.97 12.99
C SER A 96 -9.51 -16.73 13.17
N ILE A 97 -9.88 -15.66 12.48
CA ILE A 97 -9.26 -14.34 12.64
C ILE A 97 -10.07 -13.57 13.68
N VAL A 98 -9.42 -13.17 14.78
CA VAL A 98 -10.05 -12.41 15.88
C VAL A 98 -10.02 -10.92 15.58
N ARG A 99 -8.89 -10.41 15.09
CA ARG A 99 -8.67 -9.01 14.72
C ARG A 99 -7.76 -8.95 13.49
N CYS A 100 -8.11 -8.11 12.54
CA CYS A 100 -7.26 -7.80 11.40
C CYS A 100 -7.71 -6.43 10.93
N ASP A 101 -7.11 -5.41 11.54
CA ASP A 101 -7.47 -4.01 11.35
C ASP A 101 -6.24 -3.17 11.06
N GLY A 102 -6.42 -2.00 10.45
CA GLY A 102 -5.34 -1.19 9.94
C GLY A 102 -5.41 -0.95 8.43
N GLU A 103 -4.36 -0.29 7.93
CA GLU A 103 -4.34 0.36 6.62
C GLU A 103 -3.16 -0.15 5.79
N ALA A 104 -3.34 -0.24 4.48
CA ALA A 104 -2.28 -0.59 3.55
C ALA A 104 -2.42 0.20 2.27
N LYS A 105 -1.30 0.76 1.82
CA LYS A 105 -1.23 1.62 0.65
C LYS A 105 -0.02 1.30 -0.20
N VAL A 106 -0.17 1.52 -1.49
CA VAL A 106 0.90 1.41 -2.46
C VAL A 106 1.23 2.81 -2.96
N VAL A 107 2.48 3.21 -2.75
CA VAL A 107 3.01 4.53 -3.07
C VAL A 107 3.92 4.43 -4.28
N PHE A 108 3.63 5.20 -5.33
CA PHE A 108 4.48 5.38 -6.49
C PHE A 108 5.11 6.76 -6.41
N SER A 109 6.43 6.83 -6.35
CA SER A 109 7.17 8.09 -6.31
C SER A 109 8.40 8.01 -7.21
N ARG A 110 8.51 8.94 -8.17
CA ARG A 110 9.68 9.06 -9.08
C ARG A 110 10.08 7.74 -9.74
N GLY A 111 9.10 6.93 -10.15
CA GLY A 111 9.31 5.62 -10.77
C GLY A 111 9.65 4.48 -9.81
N LYS A 112 9.73 4.72 -8.49
CA LYS A 112 9.88 3.69 -7.47
C LYS A 112 8.54 3.37 -6.83
N LYS A 113 8.25 2.08 -6.71
CA LYS A 113 7.08 1.57 -5.99
C LYS A 113 7.49 1.22 -4.57
N ARG A 114 6.66 1.61 -3.60
CA ARG A 114 6.80 1.27 -2.17
C ARG A 114 5.43 0.87 -1.65
N CYS A 115 5.41 -0.02 -0.67
CA CYS A 115 4.21 -0.31 0.10
C CYS A 115 4.36 0.34 1.48
N GLY A 116 3.32 1.00 1.96
CA GLY A 116 3.17 1.37 3.36
C GLY A 116 2.05 0.54 3.95
N TYR A 117 2.25 -0.04 5.13
CA TYR A 117 1.22 -0.82 5.80
C TYR A 117 1.39 -0.67 7.31
N GLU A 118 0.27 -0.69 8.01
CA GLU A 118 0.19 -0.73 9.47
C GLU A 118 -1.01 -1.59 9.82
N LEU A 119 -0.77 -2.81 10.29
CA LEU A 119 -1.82 -3.81 10.49
C LEU A 119 -1.71 -4.46 11.87
N SER A 120 -2.80 -4.41 12.63
CA SER A 120 -2.97 -5.13 13.88
C SER A 120 -3.68 -6.45 13.63
N VAL A 121 -2.97 -7.57 13.79
CA VAL A 121 -3.48 -8.91 13.47
C VAL A 121 -3.46 -9.81 14.69
N LYS A 122 -4.62 -10.40 14.98
CA LYS A 122 -4.81 -11.40 16.02
C LYS A 122 -5.66 -12.54 15.48
N PHE A 123 -5.19 -13.77 15.63
CA PHE A 123 -5.92 -14.94 15.16
C PHE A 123 -5.82 -16.09 16.16
N SER A 124 -6.80 -16.99 16.10
CA SER A 124 -6.87 -18.18 16.93
C SER A 124 -6.23 -19.36 16.21
N TRP A 125 -5.56 -20.21 16.99
CA TRP A 125 -5.03 -21.48 16.55
C TRP A 125 -5.58 -22.60 17.43
N ALA A 126 -5.64 -23.81 16.89
CA ALA A 126 -6.04 -25.00 17.62
C ALA A 126 -5.17 -26.21 17.24
N SER A 127 -4.93 -27.07 18.22
CA SER A 127 -4.22 -28.34 18.09
C SER A 127 -4.92 -29.43 18.90
N GLY A 128 -5.76 -30.22 18.24
CA GLY A 128 -6.65 -31.17 18.90
C GLY A 128 -7.57 -30.46 19.90
N ASP A 129 -7.39 -30.77 21.18
CA ASP A 129 -8.16 -30.19 22.30
C ASP A 129 -7.57 -28.88 22.85
N VAL A 130 -6.38 -28.47 22.38
CA VAL A 130 -5.71 -27.24 22.81
C VAL A 130 -6.05 -26.09 21.87
N SER A 131 -6.33 -24.91 22.41
CA SER A 131 -6.52 -23.68 21.65
C SER A 131 -5.65 -22.55 22.19
N GLY A 132 -5.48 -21.52 21.37
CA GLY A 132 -4.80 -20.31 21.77
C GLY A 132 -4.91 -19.19 20.75
N HIS A 133 -4.13 -18.14 20.96
CA HIS A 133 -4.07 -16.98 20.08
C HIS A 133 -2.64 -16.66 19.66
N ILE A 134 -2.50 -16.07 18.47
CA ILE A 134 -1.29 -15.45 17.97
C ILE A 134 -1.63 -13.99 17.67
N GLU A 135 -0.80 -13.09 18.18
CA GLU A 135 -0.93 -11.65 17.98
C GLU A 135 0.37 -11.09 17.39
N LEU A 136 0.26 -10.34 16.31
CA LEU A 136 1.36 -9.62 15.68
C LEU A 136 1.34 -8.19 16.22
N LEU A 137 2.38 -7.84 16.97
CA LEU A 137 2.61 -6.48 17.48
C LEU A 137 3.60 -5.76 16.57
N ASP A 138 3.39 -4.47 16.36
CA ASP A 138 4.26 -3.60 15.56
C ASP A 138 4.48 -4.11 14.12
N PHE A 139 3.41 -4.65 13.52
CA PHE A 139 3.43 -5.10 12.14
C PHE A 139 3.13 -3.95 11.17
N ASP A 140 4.19 -3.21 10.84
CA ASP A 140 4.17 -2.06 9.95
C ASP A 140 5.37 -2.03 8.97
N ASP A 141 5.38 -1.08 8.03
CA ASP A 141 6.45 -0.96 7.03
C ASP A 141 7.75 -0.34 7.57
N THR A 142 7.68 0.34 8.71
CA THR A 142 8.79 1.07 9.32
C THR A 142 9.61 0.21 10.26
N SER A 143 9.02 -0.85 10.82
CA SER A 143 9.66 -1.75 11.78
C SER A 143 10.71 -2.69 11.17
N ALA A 144 11.11 -2.50 9.90
CA ALA A 144 12.19 -3.27 9.25
C ALA A 144 12.07 -4.80 9.40
N ASP A 145 10.83 -5.30 9.45
CA ASP A 145 10.50 -6.72 9.67
C ASP A 145 10.80 -7.23 11.11
N GLU A 146 11.07 -6.33 12.06
CA GLU A 146 11.25 -6.57 13.50
C GLU A 146 9.93 -6.50 14.30
N PHE A 147 8.90 -7.22 13.85
CA PHE A 147 7.63 -7.33 14.57
C PHE A 147 7.66 -8.45 15.61
N GLU A 148 6.94 -8.25 16.73
CA GLU A 148 6.83 -9.22 17.82
C GLU A 148 5.64 -10.16 17.58
N ILE A 149 5.89 -11.47 17.70
CA ILE A 149 4.86 -12.51 17.56
C ILE A 149 4.57 -13.05 18.96
N VAL A 150 3.43 -12.66 19.52
CA VAL A 150 3.00 -13.13 20.84
C VAL A 150 2.10 -14.35 20.69
N VAL A 151 2.59 -15.50 21.13
CA VAL A 151 1.82 -16.76 21.16
C VAL A 151 1.30 -17.03 22.56
N THR A 152 -0.01 -17.20 22.67
CA THR A 152 -0.71 -17.60 23.90
C THR A 152 -1.47 -18.90 23.68
N ALA A 153 -1.62 -19.68 24.76
CA ALA A 153 -2.49 -20.84 24.84
C ALA A 153 -3.56 -20.55 25.90
N ASP A 154 -4.78 -21.04 25.69
CA ASP A 154 -5.90 -20.83 26.62
C ASP A 154 -5.75 -21.68 27.91
N GLY A 155 -5.08 -22.82 27.81
CA GLY A 155 -4.81 -23.72 28.92
C GLY A 155 -3.39 -23.61 29.48
N SER A 156 -3.20 -24.25 30.64
CA SER A 156 -1.91 -24.29 31.36
C SER A 156 -1.39 -25.71 31.57
N SER A 157 -1.96 -26.69 30.88
CA SER A 157 -1.55 -28.09 30.99
C SER A 157 -0.22 -28.32 30.27
N GLN A 158 0.45 -29.44 30.55
CA GLN A 158 1.69 -29.80 29.85
C GLN A 158 1.52 -29.86 28.32
N ARG A 159 0.34 -30.28 27.85
CA ARG A 159 -0.03 -30.28 26.43
C ARG A 159 -0.14 -28.86 25.86
N ASP A 160 -0.71 -27.92 26.61
CA ASP A 160 -0.82 -26.52 26.19
C ASP A 160 0.56 -25.88 26.04
N VAL A 161 1.47 -26.15 26.99
CA VAL A 161 2.85 -25.66 26.95
C VAL A 161 3.62 -26.27 25.77
N ALA A 162 3.46 -27.58 25.51
CA ALA A 162 4.07 -28.25 24.36
C ALA A 162 3.53 -27.71 23.03
N ALA A 163 2.22 -27.53 22.91
CA ALA A 163 1.59 -26.97 21.72
C ALA A 163 2.01 -25.51 21.48
N LYS A 164 2.02 -24.67 22.53
CA LYS A 164 2.55 -23.30 22.46
C LYS A 164 4.00 -23.29 21.98
N LYS A 165 4.85 -24.16 22.54
CA LYS A 165 6.24 -24.28 22.11
C LYS A 165 6.35 -24.69 20.64
N ALA A 166 5.55 -25.66 20.19
CA ALA A 166 5.53 -26.08 18.79
C ALA A 166 5.11 -24.94 17.85
N VAL A 167 4.16 -24.08 18.26
CA VAL A 167 3.77 -22.89 17.51
C VAL A 167 4.91 -21.87 17.43
N ILE A 168 5.61 -21.62 18.54
CA ILE A 168 6.78 -20.72 18.59
C ILE A 168 7.92 -21.26 17.72
N ASP A 169 8.16 -22.57 17.72
CA ASP A 169 9.20 -23.17 16.87
C ASP A 169 8.88 -23.00 15.35
N ARG A 170 7.63 -22.67 14.99
CA ARG A 170 7.16 -22.37 13.61
C ARG A 170 7.00 -20.89 13.30
N GLU A 171 7.32 -20.02 14.23
CA GLU A 171 7.45 -18.57 14.02
C GLU A 171 8.21 -18.18 12.72
N PRO A 172 9.34 -18.82 12.33
CA PRO A 172 10.01 -18.48 11.07
C PRO A 172 9.19 -18.79 9.81
N GLU A 173 8.29 -19.76 9.83
CA GLU A 173 7.40 -20.05 8.70
C GLU A 173 6.33 -18.96 8.57
N LEU A 174 5.79 -18.48 9.70
CA LEU A 174 4.89 -17.34 9.72
C LEU A 174 5.57 -16.08 9.18
N ARG A 175 6.82 -15.81 9.56
CA ARG A 175 7.59 -14.68 9.00
C ARG A 175 7.77 -14.78 7.48
N LYS A 176 8.07 -15.98 6.96
CA LYS A 176 8.17 -16.19 5.50
C LYS A 176 6.85 -15.92 4.80
N LEU A 177 5.74 -16.35 5.37
CA LEU A 177 4.40 -16.08 4.84
C LEU A 177 4.09 -14.58 4.82
N LEU A 178 4.42 -13.85 5.89
CA LEU A 178 4.24 -12.40 5.96
C LEU A 178 5.13 -11.66 4.95
N ALA A 179 6.36 -12.13 4.73
CA ALA A 179 7.24 -11.60 3.71
C ALA A 179 6.66 -11.81 2.30
N LEU A 180 6.12 -13.00 2.00
CA LEU A 180 5.45 -13.26 0.72
C LEU A 180 4.23 -12.34 0.52
N TRP A 181 3.42 -12.16 1.56
CA TRP A 181 2.29 -11.24 1.52
C TRP A 181 2.73 -9.79 1.23
N LYS A 182 3.84 -9.33 1.83
CA LYS A 182 4.45 -8.02 1.57
C LYS A 182 4.90 -7.88 0.11
N GLU A 183 5.50 -8.91 -0.47
CA GLU A 183 5.86 -8.93 -1.89
C GLU A 183 4.62 -8.86 -2.80
N GLU A 184 3.55 -9.57 -2.46
CA GLU A 184 2.28 -9.50 -3.19
C GLU A 184 1.64 -8.10 -3.10
N LEU A 185 1.67 -7.47 -1.92
CA LEU A 185 1.19 -6.10 -1.72
C LEU A 185 1.97 -5.12 -2.59
N LEU A 186 3.29 -5.30 -2.71
CA LEU A 186 4.13 -4.51 -3.60
C LEU A 186 3.78 -4.75 -5.08
N GLN A 187 3.03 -5.79 -5.45
CA GLN A 187 2.61 -6.02 -6.84
C GLN A 187 1.26 -5.37 -7.18
N GLN A 188 0.44 -5.00 -6.18
CA GLN A 188 -0.90 -4.40 -6.38
C GLN A 188 -0.94 -2.95 -6.86
#